data_AF-A0A9W4RL84-F1
#
_entry.id   AF-A0A9W4RL84-F1
#
_cell.length_a   1.000
_cell.length_b   1.000
_cell.length_c   1.000
_cell.angle_alpha   90.00
_cell.angle_beta   90.00
_cell.angle_gamma   90.00
#
_symmetry.space_group_name_H-M   'P 1'
#
loop_
_entity.id
_entity.type
_entity.pdbx_description
1 polymer ?
#
loop_
_entity_poly.entity_id
_entity_poly.type
_entity_poly.pdbx_seq_one_letter_code
_entity_poly.pdbx_strand_id
1 'polypeptide(L)'
;MISSISHVLKWKLSHHKELSEWTKGPVALLRDACHPTLPYQAQGAAMASEDGAVLGKLLGLLHKSKLPDTQYIPDVLKLYESLRSRVDRSTYHLPDGLQQQWRDACLAAASLYPVQTEFKIADEAYKMDMLGSDSVRECASAFENWVEKHRRDFRASM
;
A
#
# COMPACT_ATOMS: atom_id res chain seq x y z
N MET A 1 37.14 8.90 -3.86
CA MET A 1 35.87 8.26 -3.45
C MET A 1 35.31 7.37 -4.54
N ILE A 2 35.10 7.83 -5.78
CA ILE A 2 34.70 6.93 -6.90
C ILE A 2 35.81 5.91 -7.21
N SER A 3 37.08 6.30 -7.13
CA SER A 3 38.25 5.41 -7.30
C SER A 3 38.39 4.32 -6.22
N SER A 4 37.57 4.35 -5.17
CA SER A 4 37.61 3.39 -4.06
C SER A 4 36.61 2.24 -4.24
N ILE A 5 35.83 2.24 -5.32
CA ILE A 5 34.82 1.22 -5.62
C ILE A 5 35.43 0.21 -6.60
N SER A 6 35.61 -1.03 -6.17
CA SER A 6 36.21 -2.10 -6.98
C SER A 6 35.24 -2.66 -8.04
N HIS A 7 33.95 -2.70 -7.74
CA HIS A 7 32.91 -3.21 -8.65
C HIS A 7 31.59 -2.46 -8.45
N VAL A 8 30.81 -2.31 -9.53
CA VAL A 8 29.48 -1.70 -9.53
C VAL A 8 28.45 -2.62 -10.15
N LEU A 9 27.24 -2.61 -9.59
CA LEU A 9 26.07 -3.23 -10.21
C LEU A 9 25.22 -2.13 -10.86
N LYS A 10 24.85 -2.35 -12.12
CA LYS A 10 23.97 -1.44 -12.87
C LYS A 10 22.58 -2.06 -12.97
N TRP A 11 21.60 -1.40 -12.37
CA TRP A 11 20.20 -1.83 -12.39
C TRP A 11 19.35 -0.82 -13.16
N LYS A 12 18.49 -1.31 -14.05
CA LYS A 12 17.48 -0.47 -14.71
C LYS A 12 16.32 -0.28 -13.74
N LEU A 13 15.97 0.96 -13.45
CA LEU A 13 14.71 1.28 -12.75
C LEU A 13 13.56 1.12 -13.74
N SER A 14 12.68 0.17 -13.46
CA SER A 14 11.49 -0.11 -14.27
C SER A 14 10.26 0.36 -13.50
N HIS A 15 9.46 1.21 -14.13
CA HIS A 15 8.14 1.59 -13.62
C HIS A 15 7.08 0.73 -14.31
N HIS A 16 6.22 0.11 -13.52
CA HIS A 16 5.07 -0.66 -14.00
C HIS A 16 3.80 -0.07 -13.40
N LYS A 17 2.73 -0.08 -14.19
CA LYS A 17 1.41 0.30 -13.68
C LYS A 17 0.93 -0.74 -12.68
N GLU A 18 0.25 -0.27 -11.64
CA GLU A 18 -0.47 -1.13 -10.70
C GLU A 18 -1.52 -1.96 -11.46
N LEU A 19 -1.72 -3.21 -11.04
CA LEU A 19 -2.76 -4.06 -11.59
C LEU A 19 -4.13 -3.54 -11.16
N SER A 20 -5.10 -3.57 -12.08
CA SER A 20 -6.49 -3.18 -11.78
C SER A 20 -7.21 -4.17 -10.88
N GLU A 21 -6.73 -5.42 -10.83
CA GLU A 21 -7.24 -6.47 -9.96
C GLU A 21 -6.08 -7.24 -9.33
N TRP A 22 -6.12 -7.41 -8.01
CA TRP A 22 -5.09 -8.14 -7.26
C TRP A 22 -5.53 -9.56 -6.91
N THR A 23 -6.83 -9.86 -7.02
CA THR A 23 -7.41 -11.11 -6.54
C THR A 23 -8.38 -11.74 -7.53
N LYS A 24 -8.34 -13.08 -7.61
CA LYS A 24 -9.23 -13.89 -8.44
C LYS A 24 -9.55 -15.22 -7.76
N GLY A 25 -10.79 -15.39 -7.30
CA GLY A 25 -11.20 -16.57 -6.54
C GLY A 25 -10.35 -16.71 -5.27
N PRO A 26 -9.75 -17.88 -4.99
CA PRO A 26 -8.91 -18.10 -3.81
C PRO A 26 -7.45 -17.65 -4.01
N VAL A 27 -7.14 -16.88 -5.05
CA VAL A 27 -5.78 -16.44 -5.39
C VAL A 27 -5.65 -14.93 -5.20
N ALA A 28 -4.59 -14.50 -4.52
CA ALA A 28 -4.21 -13.11 -4.34
C ALA A 28 -2.75 -12.88 -4.74
N LEU A 29 -2.49 -11.73 -5.37
CA LEU A 29 -1.17 -11.18 -5.64
C LEU A 29 -0.81 -10.18 -4.55
N LEU A 30 0.47 -10.11 -4.19
CA LEU A 30 0.99 -9.20 -3.17
C LEU A 30 2.28 -8.54 -3.66
N ARG A 31 2.64 -7.42 -3.03
CA ARG A 31 3.94 -6.74 -3.25
C ARG A 31 4.15 -6.37 -4.73
N ASP A 32 5.40 -6.44 -5.19
CA ASP A 32 5.82 -6.17 -6.56
C ASP A 32 5.07 -6.97 -7.64
N ALA A 33 4.38 -8.07 -7.28
CA ALA A 33 3.57 -8.82 -8.22
C ALA A 33 2.29 -8.09 -8.65
N CYS A 34 1.75 -7.19 -7.82
CA CYS A 34 0.56 -6.39 -8.12
C CYS A 34 0.79 -4.87 -8.05
N HIS A 35 1.77 -4.41 -7.28
CA HIS A 35 2.01 -2.98 -7.06
C HIS A 35 3.52 -2.63 -6.93
N PRO A 36 4.35 -2.87 -7.94
CA PRO A 36 5.78 -2.55 -7.88
C PRO A 36 6.02 -1.05 -7.69
N THR A 37 6.99 -0.70 -6.83
CA THR A 37 7.34 0.71 -6.54
C THR A 37 8.77 1.04 -6.90
N LEU A 38 8.99 2.30 -7.29
CA LEU A 38 10.33 2.83 -7.44
C LEU A 38 10.95 3.01 -6.03
N PRO A 39 12.26 2.77 -5.86
CA PRO A 39 12.90 2.71 -4.55
C PRO A 39 13.08 4.09 -3.87
N TYR A 40 12.44 5.16 -4.37
CA TYR A 40 12.66 6.53 -3.89
C TYR A 40 12.24 6.77 -2.44
N GLN A 41 11.21 6.07 -1.96
CA GLN A 41 10.73 6.20 -0.58
C GLN A 41 11.27 5.13 0.37
N ALA A 42 12.05 4.16 -0.13
CA ALA A 42 12.41 2.95 0.62
C ALA A 42 11.22 2.19 1.25
N GLN A 43 9.98 2.48 0.81
CA GLN A 43 8.75 1.92 1.35
C GLN A 43 8.39 0.56 0.77
N GLY A 44 9.06 0.12 -0.31
CA GLY A 44 8.77 -1.15 -0.98
C GLY A 44 8.70 -2.33 0.00
N ALA A 45 9.71 -2.49 0.86
CA ALA A 45 9.75 -3.58 1.84
C ALA A 45 8.72 -3.44 2.98
N ALA A 46 8.40 -2.20 3.38
CA ALA A 46 7.43 -1.92 4.44
C ALA A 46 6.00 -2.24 3.97
N MET A 47 5.58 -1.71 2.81
CA MET A 47 4.29 -2.03 2.19
C MET A 47 4.12 -3.54 1.99
N ALA A 48 5.22 -4.19 1.61
CA ALA A 48 5.27 -5.61 1.37
C ALA A 48 5.14 -6.43 2.67
N SER A 49 5.51 -5.86 3.81
CA SER A 49 5.31 -6.46 5.14
C SER A 49 3.89 -6.21 5.66
N GLU A 50 3.35 -5.01 5.44
CA GLU A 50 1.96 -4.67 5.73
C GLU A 50 0.98 -5.58 4.98
N ASP A 51 1.23 -5.84 3.69
CA ASP A 51 0.42 -6.76 2.89
C ASP A 51 0.31 -8.15 3.53
N GLY A 52 1.44 -8.68 4.00
CA GLY A 52 1.48 -9.98 4.68
C GLY A 52 0.77 -9.94 6.04
N ALA A 53 0.93 -8.86 6.79
CA ALA A 53 0.28 -8.68 8.09
C ALA A 53 -1.24 -8.57 7.96
N VAL A 54 -1.74 -7.77 7.01
CA VAL A 54 -3.17 -7.61 6.73
C VAL A 54 -3.77 -8.92 6.24
N LEU A 55 -3.16 -9.57 5.25
CA LEU A 55 -3.68 -10.84 4.74
C LEU A 55 -3.72 -11.92 5.83
N GLY A 56 -2.64 -12.06 6.60
CA GLY A 56 -2.58 -13.02 7.70
C GLY A 56 -3.61 -12.72 8.79
N LYS A 57 -3.83 -11.44 9.12
CA LYS A 57 -4.84 -11.02 10.09
C LYS A 57 -6.25 -11.35 9.61
N LEU A 58 -6.59 -11.02 8.36
CA LEU A 58 -7.91 -11.29 7.78
C LEU A 58 -8.24 -12.78 7.76
N LEU A 59 -7.31 -13.62 7.28
CA LEU A 59 -7.50 -15.07 7.26
C LEU A 59 -7.64 -15.64 8.67
N GLY A 60 -6.83 -15.15 9.63
CA GLY A 60 -6.94 -15.54 11.03
C GLY A 60 -8.26 -15.13 11.68
N LEU A 61 -8.83 -13.98 11.29
CA LEU A 61 -10.14 -13.54 11.75
C LEU A 61 -11.28 -14.36 11.12
N LEU A 62 -11.18 -14.66 9.82
CA LEU A 62 -12.13 -15.53 9.11
C LEU A 62 -12.21 -16.90 9.80
N HIS A 63 -11.07 -17.53 10.03
CA HIS A 63 -11.01 -18.82 10.71
C HIS A 63 -11.65 -18.79 12.11
N LYS A 64 -11.42 -17.71 12.88
CA LYS A 64 -12.02 -17.52 14.22
C LYS A 64 -13.52 -17.22 14.17
N SER A 65 -14.02 -16.65 13.09
CA SER A 65 -15.44 -16.29 12.94
C SER A 65 -16.37 -17.49 12.80
N LYS A 66 -15.81 -18.69 12.55
CA LYS A 66 -16.53 -19.95 12.27
C LYS A 66 -17.43 -19.90 11.03
N LEU A 67 -17.26 -18.89 10.17
CA LEU A 67 -17.83 -18.90 8.83
C LEU A 67 -17.12 -19.98 7.98
N PRO A 68 -17.77 -20.56 6.96
CA PRO A 68 -17.14 -21.53 6.09
C PRO A 68 -16.00 -20.89 5.27
N ASP A 69 -14.75 -21.18 5.65
CA ASP A 69 -13.53 -20.58 5.06
C ASP A 69 -13.54 -20.65 3.53
N THR A 70 -13.75 -21.84 2.94
CA THR A 70 -13.69 -22.05 1.48
C THR A 70 -14.66 -21.16 0.68
N GLN A 71 -15.82 -20.83 1.27
CA GLN A 71 -16.83 -20.01 0.62
C GLN A 71 -16.45 -18.53 0.65
N TYR A 72 -15.89 -18.05 1.76
CA TYR A 72 -15.67 -16.62 2.01
C TYR A 72 -14.23 -16.16 1.78
N ILE A 73 -13.27 -17.07 1.56
CA ILE A 73 -11.90 -16.72 1.18
C ILE A 73 -11.87 -15.70 0.02
N PRO A 74 -12.58 -15.88 -1.12
CA PRO A 74 -12.56 -14.91 -2.20
C PRO A 74 -13.00 -13.50 -1.79
N ASP A 75 -14.03 -13.40 -0.95
CA ASP A 75 -14.57 -12.13 -0.47
C ASP A 75 -13.60 -11.43 0.49
N VAL A 76 -12.94 -12.20 1.35
CA VAL A 76 -11.92 -11.69 2.26
C VAL A 76 -10.67 -11.25 1.49
N LEU A 77 -10.30 -11.93 0.41
CA LEU A 77 -9.23 -11.47 -0.48
C LEU A 77 -9.60 -10.16 -1.18
N LYS A 78 -10.87 -9.99 -1.60
CA LYS A 78 -11.36 -8.69 -2.11
C LYS A 78 -11.33 -7.59 -1.06
N LEU A 79 -11.59 -7.92 0.22
CA LEU A 79 -11.42 -6.98 1.32
C LEU A 79 -9.95 -6.55 1.46
N TYR A 80 -9.00 -7.51 1.41
CA TYR A 80 -7.56 -7.22 1.40
C TYR A 80 -7.18 -6.23 0.28
N GLU A 81 -7.62 -6.50 -0.95
CA GLU A 81 -7.36 -5.65 -2.12
C GLU A 81 -7.86 -4.22 -1.90
N SER A 82 -9.08 -4.06 -1.37
CA SER A 82 -9.68 -2.75 -1.10
C SER A 82 -8.92 -1.93 -0.04
N LEU A 83 -8.29 -2.60 0.93
CA LEU A 83 -7.52 -1.95 1.98
C LEU A 83 -6.16 -1.47 1.48
N ARG A 84 -5.57 -2.14 0.49
CA ARG A 84 -4.17 -1.94 0.08
C ARG A 84 -3.98 -1.19 -1.24
N SER A 85 -4.97 -1.17 -2.13
CA SER A 85 -4.90 -0.44 -3.42
C SER A 85 -4.99 1.11 -3.30
N ARG A 86 -4.91 1.68 -2.09
CA ARG A 86 -5.12 3.13 -1.85
C ARG A 86 -3.90 4.01 -2.07
N VAL A 87 -2.74 3.45 -2.39
CA VAL A 87 -1.47 4.20 -2.38
C VAL A 87 -1.17 4.74 -3.77
N ASP A 88 -1.59 5.98 -4.05
CA ASP A 88 -1.19 6.69 -5.28
C ASP A 88 0.29 7.09 -5.22
N ARG A 89 1.07 6.49 -6.13
CA ARG A 89 2.54 6.49 -6.18
C ARG A 89 3.10 7.34 -7.34
N SER A 90 2.26 8.17 -7.97
CA SER A 90 2.60 8.95 -9.15
C SER A 90 3.16 10.34 -8.82
N THR A 91 4.40 10.46 -8.31
CA THR A 91 4.88 11.84 -7.97
C THR A 91 6.40 12.10 -7.97
N TYR A 92 7.24 11.24 -8.54
CA TYR A 92 8.71 11.42 -8.41
C TYR A 92 9.37 12.14 -9.57
N HIS A 93 8.83 12.02 -10.79
CA HIS A 93 9.48 12.51 -12.00
C HIS A 93 8.74 13.70 -12.58
N LEU A 94 9.34 14.88 -12.40
CA LEU A 94 8.99 16.07 -13.15
C LEU A 94 10.10 16.33 -14.17
N PRO A 95 9.76 16.71 -15.41
CA PRO A 95 10.76 17.24 -16.33
C PRO A 95 11.34 18.54 -15.78
N ASP A 96 12.56 18.86 -16.19
CA ASP A 96 13.20 20.13 -15.84
C ASP A 96 12.30 21.31 -16.23
N GLY A 97 12.09 22.26 -15.30
CA GLY A 97 11.22 23.40 -15.53
C GLY A 97 10.70 24.02 -14.24
N LEU A 98 9.77 24.98 -14.39
CA LEU A 98 9.23 25.75 -13.26
C LEU A 98 8.55 24.86 -12.21
N GLN A 99 7.88 23.79 -12.63
CA GLN A 99 7.22 22.87 -11.70
C GLN A 99 8.23 22.05 -10.89
N GLN A 100 9.35 21.65 -11.50
CA GLN A 100 10.45 20.97 -10.78
C GLN A 100 11.14 21.94 -9.81
N GLN A 101 11.39 23.18 -10.21
CA GLN A 101 11.95 24.21 -9.31
C GLN A 101 11.03 24.50 -8.12
N TRP A 102 9.72 24.57 -8.38
CA TRP A 102 8.71 24.74 -7.34
C TRP A 102 8.72 23.57 -6.34
N ARG A 103 8.73 22.32 -6.83
CA ARG A 103 8.89 21.13 -5.98
C ARG A 103 10.15 21.19 -5.12
N ASP A 104 11.28 21.56 -5.71
CA ASP A 104 12.56 21.59 -5.00
C ASP A 104 12.58 22.68 -3.93
N ALA A 105 11.95 23.83 -4.20
CA ALA A 105 11.73 24.86 -3.19
C ALA A 105 10.84 24.37 -2.04
N CYS A 106 9.75 23.65 -2.35
CA CYS A 106 8.89 23.02 -1.32
C CYS A 106 9.67 21.99 -0.49
N LEU A 107 10.50 21.15 -1.10
CA LEU A 107 11.32 20.15 -0.42
C LEU A 107 12.38 20.80 0.50
N ALA A 108 13.03 21.86 0.04
CA ALA A 108 13.98 22.62 0.84
C ALA A 108 13.30 23.28 2.05
N ALA A 109 12.14 23.88 1.84
CA ALA A 109 11.31 24.47 2.88
C ALA A 109 10.84 23.43 3.92
N ALA A 110 10.39 22.26 3.46
CA ALA A 110 9.91 21.16 4.30
C ALA A 110 10.98 20.58 5.25
N SER A 111 12.26 20.88 5.02
CA SER A 111 13.36 20.51 5.93
C SER A 111 13.44 21.41 7.18
N LEU A 112 12.80 22.59 7.15
CA LEU A 112 12.88 23.61 8.19
C LEU A 112 11.53 23.85 8.88
N TYR A 113 10.43 23.73 8.14
CA TYR A 113 9.08 23.98 8.65
C TYR A 113 8.05 23.10 7.96
N PRO A 114 6.87 22.87 8.60
CA PRO A 114 5.75 22.19 7.96
C PRO A 114 5.33 22.93 6.68
N VAL A 115 5.30 22.22 5.55
CA VAL A 115 4.83 22.75 4.27
C VAL A 115 3.67 21.89 3.80
N GLN A 116 2.51 22.51 3.62
CA GLN A 116 1.39 21.88 2.92
C GLN A 116 1.58 22.09 1.42
N THR A 117 1.59 21.00 0.66
CA THR A 117 1.91 21.07 -0.77
C THR A 117 1.27 19.92 -1.54
N GLU A 118 1.05 20.16 -2.83
CA GLU A 118 0.61 19.13 -3.78
C GLU A 118 1.64 17.99 -3.93
N PHE A 119 2.91 18.26 -3.61
CA PHE A 119 3.98 17.26 -3.67
C PHE A 119 3.99 16.41 -2.40
N LYS A 120 3.33 15.25 -2.46
CA LYS A 120 3.23 14.27 -1.35
C LYS A 120 4.54 13.98 -0.61
N ILE A 121 5.68 13.98 -1.30
CA ILE A 121 6.99 13.74 -0.68
C ILE A 121 7.41 14.85 0.31
N ALA A 122 7.00 16.09 0.04
CA ALA A 122 7.29 17.24 0.89
C ALA A 122 6.20 17.42 1.97
N ASP A 123 4.95 17.03 1.66
CA ASP A 123 3.80 17.19 2.54
C ASP A 123 3.94 16.37 3.85
N GLU A 124 3.92 17.07 4.97
CA GLU A 124 4.10 16.45 6.29
C GLU A 124 2.90 15.61 6.71
N ALA A 125 1.68 16.07 6.44
CA ALA A 125 0.47 15.34 6.80
C ALA A 125 0.41 13.98 6.07
N TYR A 126 0.75 13.96 4.78
CA TYR A 126 0.86 12.74 4.00
C TYR A 126 1.93 11.78 4.55
N LYS A 127 3.12 12.30 4.91
CA LYS A 127 4.17 11.46 5.51
C LYS A 127 3.75 10.87 6.85
N MET A 128 3.10 11.66 7.70
CA MET A 128 2.61 11.21 9.00
C MET A 128 1.49 10.18 8.87
N ASP A 129 0.57 10.37 7.93
CA ASP A 129 -0.47 9.40 7.61
C ASP A 129 0.15 8.09 7.08
N MET A 130 1.04 8.17 6.09
CA MET A 130 1.71 7.02 5.50
C MET A 130 2.52 6.22 6.54
N LEU A 131 3.34 6.90 7.36
CA LEU A 131 4.21 6.25 8.36
C LEU A 131 3.48 5.87 9.66
N GLY A 132 2.40 6.57 9.99
CA GLY A 132 1.64 6.40 11.23
C GLY A 132 0.44 5.45 11.08
N SER A 133 0.14 4.99 9.87
CA SER A 133 -0.98 4.09 9.63
C SER A 133 -0.82 2.74 10.35
N ASP A 134 -1.88 2.30 11.03
CA ASP A 134 -1.94 0.97 11.66
C ASP A 134 -2.78 0.05 10.77
N SER A 135 -2.12 -0.52 9.77
CA SER A 135 -2.73 -1.41 8.79
C SER A 135 -3.43 -2.62 9.45
N VAL A 136 -2.95 -3.10 10.60
CA VAL A 136 -3.52 -4.26 11.30
C VAL A 136 -4.81 -3.89 12.03
N ARG A 137 -4.84 -2.72 12.68
CA ARG A 137 -6.04 -2.19 13.32
C ARG A 137 -7.12 -1.85 12.31
N GLU A 138 -6.76 -1.14 11.23
CA GLU A 138 -7.69 -0.83 10.14
C GLU A 138 -8.30 -2.10 9.54
N CYS A 139 -7.45 -3.11 9.31
CA CYS A 139 -7.88 -4.43 8.86
C CYS A 139 -8.89 -5.09 9.80
N ALA A 140 -8.68 -5.04 11.12
CA ALA A 140 -9.59 -5.62 12.09
C ALA A 140 -10.97 -4.94 12.05
N SER A 141 -10.99 -3.61 12.06
CA SER A 141 -12.24 -2.84 11.98
C SER A 141 -12.97 -3.06 10.65
N ALA A 142 -12.23 -3.15 9.54
CA ALA A 142 -12.81 -3.44 8.23
C ALA A 142 -13.43 -4.84 8.19
N PHE A 143 -12.79 -5.84 8.82
CA PHE A 143 -13.32 -7.19 8.90
C PHE A 143 -14.59 -7.27 9.76
N GLU A 144 -14.66 -6.54 10.88
CA GLU A 144 -15.87 -6.49 11.71
C GLU A 144 -17.08 -5.97 10.92
N ASN A 145 -16.90 -4.85 10.21
CA ASN A 145 -17.92 -4.30 9.31
C ASN A 145 -18.31 -5.29 8.20
N TRP A 146 -17.32 -5.99 7.64
CA TRP A 146 -17.56 -7.00 6.62
C TRP A 146 -18.38 -8.18 7.17
N VAL A 147 -18.08 -8.67 8.37
CA VAL A 147 -18.84 -9.76 9.02
C VAL A 147 -20.27 -9.33 9.30
N GLU A 148 -20.51 -8.11 9.79
CA GLU A 148 -21.86 -7.62 10.04
C GLU A 148 -22.73 -7.62 8.78
N LYS A 149 -22.13 -7.25 7.64
CA LYS A 149 -22.80 -7.29 6.34
C LYS A 149 -23.18 -8.72 5.94
N HIS A 150 -22.24 -9.67 6.05
CA HIS A 150 -22.43 -11.05 5.58
C HIS A 150 -23.22 -11.94 6.57
N ARG A 151 -23.27 -11.59 7.86
CA ARG A 151 -24.14 -12.27 8.85
C ARG A 151 -25.63 -12.11 8.55
N ARG A 152 -26.03 -10.99 7.93
CA ARG A 152 -27.41 -10.77 7.51
C ARG A 152 -27.81 -11.74 6.39
N ASP A 153 -26.90 -11.98 5.45
CA ASP A 153 -27.11 -12.89 4.33
C ASP A 153 -27.10 -14.37 4.76
N PHE A 154 -26.24 -14.72 5.73
CA PHE A 154 -26.19 -16.07 6.31
C PHE A 154 -27.45 -16.44 7.09
N ARG A 155 -28.07 -15.51 7.83
CA ARG A 155 -29.32 -15.77 8.55
C ARG A 155 -30.56 -15.79 7.65
N ALA A 156 -30.51 -15.20 6.47
CA ALA A 156 -31.62 -15.17 5.51
C ALA A 156 -31.68 -16.41 4.60
N SER A 157 -30.63 -17.24 4.60
CA SER A 157 -30.48 -18.43 3.77
C SER A 157 -30.61 -19.76 4.54
N MET A 158 -30.98 -19.67 5.83
CA MET A 158 -31.30 -20.76 6.74
C MET A 158 -32.80 -20.78 7.04
#